data_AF-A0A2N7MYZ5-F1
#
_entry.id   AF-A0A2N7MYZ5-F1
#
_cell.length_a   1.000
_cell.length_b   1.000
_cell.length_c   1.000
_cell.angle_alpha   90.00
_cell.angle_beta   90.00
_cell.angle_gamma   90.00
#
_symmetry.space_group_name_H-M   'P 1'
#
loop_
_entity.id
_entity.type
_entity.pdbx_description
1 polymer ?
#
loop_
_entity_poly.entity_id
_entity_poly.type
_entity_poly.pdbx_seq_one_letter_code
_entity_poly.pdbx_strand_id
1 'polypeptide(L)'
;MKKLVLITLLTSSLFGCASERYFGGNGAEALVYKEHHNFEFAIKKQAETTKQIKQLIHDIESMDKEATYVVDYRSTRSKTMLEQIFSQYPSHIVAPQRVTFRNAPHLPNDLSIQVTLTRMKTQQCAPAQIHVQLGQPDCFVESMRLKQVSYKSRLVGE
;
A
#
# COMPACT_ATOMS: atom_id res chain seq x y z
N MET A 1 -29.70 -58.77 -8.68
CA MET A 1 -28.45 -58.04 -8.94
C MET A 1 -28.67 -56.61 -9.47
N LYS A 2 -29.58 -56.34 -10.41
CA LYS A 2 -29.85 -54.97 -10.94
C LYS A 2 -30.28 -53.93 -9.89
N LYS A 3 -31.09 -54.31 -8.88
CA LYS A 3 -31.53 -53.39 -7.81
C LYS A 3 -30.39 -52.98 -6.85
N LEU A 4 -29.39 -53.84 -6.66
CA LEU A 4 -28.28 -53.59 -5.75
C LEU A 4 -27.28 -52.59 -6.35
N VAL A 5 -27.07 -52.67 -7.67
CA VAL A 5 -26.25 -51.70 -8.44
C VAL A 5 -26.90 -50.31 -8.46
N LEU A 6 -28.24 -50.25 -8.53
CA LEU A 6 -28.95 -48.97 -8.52
C LEU A 6 -28.85 -48.26 -7.16
N ILE A 7 -28.88 -49.03 -6.06
CA ILE A 7 -28.75 -48.49 -4.70
C ILE A 7 -27.34 -47.97 -4.45
N THR A 8 -26.30 -48.70 -4.87
CA THR A 8 -24.92 -48.22 -4.75
C THR A 8 -24.65 -46.96 -5.58
N LEU A 9 -25.22 -46.86 -6.79
CA LEU A 9 -25.09 -45.68 -7.63
C LEU A 9 -25.82 -44.45 -7.06
N LEU A 10 -26.97 -44.65 -6.40
CA LEU A 10 -27.71 -43.55 -5.75
C LEU A 10 -27.00 -43.05 -4.48
N THR A 11 -26.36 -43.96 -3.74
CA THR A 11 -25.63 -43.59 -2.53
C THR A 11 -24.33 -42.84 -2.84
N SER A 12 -23.62 -43.16 -3.92
CA SER A 12 -22.39 -42.44 -4.28
C SER A 12 -22.63 -41.03 -4.79
N SER A 13 -23.81 -40.75 -5.37
CA SER A 13 -24.20 -39.38 -5.76
C SER A 13 -24.57 -38.46 -4.61
N LEU A 14 -24.93 -39.00 -3.43
CA LEU A 14 -25.33 -38.20 -2.26
C LEU A 14 -24.14 -37.74 -1.40
N PHE A 15 -22.97 -38.39 -1.51
CA PHE A 15 -21.75 -38.03 -0.78
C PHE A 15 -20.76 -37.19 -1.60
N GLY A 16 -21.09 -36.83 -2.85
CA GLY A 16 -20.19 -36.11 -3.76
C GLY A 16 -20.17 -34.59 -3.65
N CYS A 17 -20.99 -33.96 -2.80
CA CYS A 17 -21.13 -32.50 -2.76
C CYS A 17 -21.12 -31.92 -1.34
N ALA A 18 -20.08 -32.18 -0.54
CA ALA A 18 -19.97 -31.53 0.77
C ALA A 18 -18.54 -31.42 1.32
N SER A 19 -17.52 -31.12 0.51
CA SER A 19 -16.21 -30.75 1.11
C SER A 19 -15.28 -29.95 0.20
N GLU A 20 -15.78 -29.02 -0.61
CA GLU A 20 -14.98 -27.83 -0.94
C GLU A 20 -15.41 -26.68 -0.04
N ARG A 21 -15.14 -26.88 1.24
CA ARG A 21 -15.07 -25.77 2.17
C ARG A 21 -13.64 -25.28 2.08
N TYR A 22 -13.45 -24.10 1.50
CA TYR A 22 -12.20 -23.33 1.36
C TYR A 22 -11.54 -22.99 2.72
N PHE A 23 -11.41 -23.97 3.62
CA PHE A 23 -10.82 -23.83 4.96
C PHE A 23 -9.38 -24.33 5.04
N GLY A 24 -8.78 -24.74 3.91
CA GLY A 24 -7.41 -25.25 3.86
C GLY A 24 -6.31 -24.19 3.76
N GLY A 25 -6.65 -22.90 3.69
CA GLY A 25 -5.69 -21.81 3.54
C GLY A 25 -5.61 -20.93 4.80
N ASN A 26 -4.39 -20.50 5.15
CA ASN A 26 -4.22 -19.43 6.13
C ASN A 26 -4.63 -18.10 5.47
N GLY A 27 -5.67 -17.45 6.00
CA GLY A 27 -5.98 -16.08 5.61
C GLY A 27 -4.97 -15.08 6.17
N ALA A 28 -5.05 -13.84 5.69
CA ALA A 28 -4.35 -12.72 6.29
C ALA A 28 -5.30 -11.55 6.50
N GLU A 29 -5.08 -10.87 7.62
CA GLU A 29 -5.63 -9.55 7.88
C GLU A 29 -4.63 -8.51 7.34
N ALA A 30 -5.14 -7.40 6.80
CA ALA A 30 -4.31 -6.34 6.25
C ALA A 30 -4.71 -5.00 6.87
N LEU A 31 -3.75 -4.33 7.52
CA LEU A 31 -3.90 -2.98 8.01
C LEU A 31 -3.27 -2.01 7.01
N VAL A 32 -4.09 -1.10 6.47
CA VAL A 32 -3.61 0.05 5.69
C VAL A 32 -3.43 1.23 6.64
N TYR A 33 -2.26 1.85 6.61
CA TYR A 33 -1.94 2.98 7.49
C TYR A 33 -1.02 3.99 6.80
N LYS A 34 -0.95 5.20 7.37
CA LYS A 34 -0.11 6.29 6.87
C LYS A 34 1.15 6.41 7.70
N GLU A 35 2.30 6.51 7.03
CA GLU A 35 3.58 6.84 7.65
C GLU A 35 3.99 8.25 7.25
N HIS A 36 4.49 9.03 8.22
CA HIS A 36 4.95 10.39 8.01
C HIS A 36 6.46 10.46 8.22
N HIS A 37 7.17 11.01 7.23
CA HIS A 37 8.61 11.17 7.24
C HIS A 37 8.96 12.63 6.97
N ASN A 38 10.00 13.15 7.61
CA ASN A 38 10.50 14.51 7.38
C ASN A 38 11.98 14.46 7.03
N PHE A 39 12.35 15.05 5.89
CA PHE A 39 13.72 15.13 5.42
C PHE A 39 14.16 16.59 5.31
N GLU A 40 15.23 16.95 6.00
CA GLU A 40 15.75 18.32 6.01
C GLU A 40 17.07 18.40 5.26
N PHE A 41 17.24 19.46 4.46
CA PHE A 41 18.44 19.67 3.65
C PHE A 41 19.02 21.07 3.86
N ALA A 42 20.32 21.12 4.10
CA ALA A 42 21.12 22.33 4.00
C ALA A 42 21.85 22.33 2.64
N ILE A 43 21.61 23.34 1.81
CA ILE A 43 22.12 23.40 0.44
C ILE A 43 23.55 23.96 0.47
N LYS A 44 24.55 23.08 0.55
CA LYS A 44 25.97 23.46 0.38
C LYS A 44 26.37 23.53 -1.09
N LYS A 45 26.01 22.51 -1.87
CA LYS A 45 26.26 22.40 -3.32
C LYS A 45 24.99 21.98 -4.04
N GLN A 46 24.43 22.89 -4.84
CA GLN A 46 23.12 22.68 -5.47
C GLN A 46 23.02 21.38 -6.30
N ALA A 47 24.04 21.06 -7.09
CA ALA A 47 24.04 19.88 -7.94
C ALA A 47 24.02 18.57 -7.13
N GLU A 48 24.76 18.51 -6.04
CA GLU A 48 24.82 17.34 -5.15
C GLU A 48 23.51 17.16 -4.38
N THR A 49 22.99 18.24 -3.81
CA THR A 49 21.68 18.22 -3.13
C THR A 49 20.56 17.82 -4.09
N THR A 50 20.58 18.31 -5.34
CA THR A 50 19.61 17.90 -6.37
C THR A 50 19.67 16.40 -6.62
N LYS A 51 20.88 15.82 -6.71
CA LYS A 51 21.05 14.38 -6.90
C LYS A 51 20.51 13.57 -5.71
N GLN A 52 20.79 14.01 -4.49
CA GLN A 52 20.28 13.38 -3.26
C GLN A 52 18.76 13.40 -3.20
N ILE A 53 18.13 14.56 -3.46
CA ILE A 53 16.67 14.69 -3.46
C ILE A 53 16.04 13.82 -4.56
N LYS A 54 16.64 13.78 -5.77
CA LYS A 54 16.17 12.90 -6.85
C LYS A 54 16.19 11.43 -6.46
N GLN A 55 17.28 10.98 -5.82
CA GLN A 55 17.39 9.61 -5.35
C GLN A 55 16.34 9.31 -4.27
N LEU A 56 16.19 10.19 -3.28
CA LEU A 56 15.18 10.06 -2.23
C LEU A 56 13.77 9.90 -2.82
N ILE A 57 13.38 10.78 -3.76
CA ILE A 57 12.06 10.71 -4.37
C ILE A 57 11.91 9.43 -5.20
N HIS A 58 12.93 9.03 -5.95
CA HIS A 58 12.90 7.78 -6.70
C HIS A 58 12.66 6.55 -5.78
N ASP A 59 13.38 6.49 -4.66
CA ASP A 59 13.24 5.41 -3.69
C ASP A 59 11.83 5.40 -3.09
N ILE A 60 11.30 6.57 -2.72
CA ILE A 60 9.93 6.71 -2.22
C ILE A 60 8.90 6.24 -3.25
N GLU A 61 8.98 6.72 -4.48
CA GLU A 61 8.03 6.39 -5.57
C GLU A 61 8.09 4.90 -5.95
N SER A 62 9.24 4.26 -5.76
CA SER A 62 9.38 2.80 -5.93
C SER A 62 8.63 2.01 -4.84
N MET A 63 8.53 2.58 -3.64
CA MET A 63 7.88 1.97 -2.47
C MET A 63 6.38 2.24 -2.39
N ASP A 64 5.99 3.45 -2.80
CA ASP A 64 4.61 3.93 -2.77
C ASP A 64 4.36 4.99 -3.86
N LYS A 65 3.62 4.60 -4.90
CA LYS A 65 3.23 5.48 -6.01
C LYS A 65 2.16 6.49 -5.61
N GLU A 66 1.62 6.39 -4.40
CA GLU A 66 0.60 7.30 -3.86
C GLU A 66 1.18 8.31 -2.86
N ALA A 67 2.49 8.33 -2.69
CA ALA A 67 3.13 9.24 -1.73
C ALA A 67 2.71 10.70 -1.98
N THR A 68 2.43 11.43 -0.91
CA THR A 68 2.13 12.87 -0.96
C THR A 68 3.21 13.66 -0.24
N TYR A 69 3.50 14.85 -0.75
CA TYR A 69 4.63 15.67 -0.38
C TYR A 69 4.18 17.07 0.03
N VAL A 70 4.69 17.54 1.16
CA VAL A 70 4.68 18.96 1.52
C VAL A 70 6.12 19.43 1.52
N VAL A 71 6.42 20.39 0.67
CA VAL A 71 7.78 20.88 0.43
C VAL A 71 7.86 22.32 0.91
N ASP A 72 8.51 22.49 2.06
CA ASP A 72 8.78 23.80 2.64
C ASP A 72 10.14 24.29 2.13
N TYR A 73 10.18 25.52 1.60
CA TYR A 73 11.39 26.12 1.04
C TYR A 73 11.63 27.52 1.60
N ARG A 74 12.90 27.85 1.81
CA ARG A 74 13.32 29.19 2.29
C ARG A 74 13.45 30.22 1.17
N SER A 75 13.87 29.82 -0.04
CA SER A 75 14.19 30.75 -1.15
C SER A 75 13.50 30.37 -2.46
N THR A 76 13.27 31.37 -3.32
CA THR A 76 12.70 31.17 -4.67
C THR A 76 13.60 30.31 -5.55
N ARG A 77 14.94 30.40 -5.41
CA ARG A 77 15.89 29.52 -6.11
C ARG A 77 15.68 28.06 -5.72
N SER A 78 15.48 27.79 -4.43
CA SER A 78 15.21 26.45 -3.93
C SER A 78 13.87 25.92 -4.46
N LYS A 79 12.85 26.77 -4.51
CA LYS A 79 11.55 26.45 -5.12
C LYS A 79 11.70 26.00 -6.57
N THR A 80 12.35 26.78 -7.43
CA THR A 80 12.51 26.44 -8.85
C THR A 80 13.25 25.11 -9.04
N MET A 81 14.29 24.87 -8.25
CA MET A 81 15.01 23.59 -8.27
C MET A 81 14.09 22.42 -7.90
N LEU A 82 13.27 22.57 -6.85
CA LEU A 82 12.35 21.53 -6.41
C LEU A 82 11.22 21.29 -7.43
N GLU A 83 10.64 22.34 -8.00
CA GLU A 83 9.63 22.24 -9.06
C GLU A 83 10.16 21.45 -10.26
N GLN A 84 11.40 21.69 -10.67
CA GLN A 84 12.05 20.92 -11.73
C GLN A 84 12.20 19.44 -11.36
N ILE A 85 12.56 19.12 -10.10
CA ILE A 85 12.69 17.73 -9.65
C ILE A 85 11.31 17.04 -9.65
N PHE A 86 10.29 17.68 -9.06
CA PHE A 86 8.96 17.10 -8.94
C PHE A 86 8.17 17.08 -10.26
N SER A 87 8.56 17.87 -11.27
CA SER A 87 7.96 17.81 -12.61
C SER A 87 8.07 16.43 -13.28
N GLN A 88 9.03 15.61 -12.84
CA GLN A 88 9.24 14.25 -13.33
C GLN A 88 8.23 13.24 -12.74
N TYR A 89 7.46 13.65 -11.73
CA TYR A 89 6.55 12.80 -10.96
C TYR A 89 5.13 13.37 -11.06
N PRO A 90 4.38 13.02 -12.12
CA PRO A 90 3.08 13.61 -12.37
C PRO A 90 2.05 13.22 -11.31
N SER A 91 1.06 14.09 -11.13
CA SER A 91 -0.15 13.79 -10.37
C SER A 91 -0.84 12.52 -10.90
N HIS A 92 -1.36 11.69 -9.99
CA HIS A 92 -2.10 10.48 -10.36
C HIS A 92 -3.61 10.68 -10.17
N ILE A 93 -4.40 9.82 -10.82
CA ILE A 93 -5.87 9.85 -10.75
C ILE A 93 -6.37 9.74 -9.30
N VAL A 94 -5.66 8.99 -8.45
CA VAL A 94 -6.04 8.78 -7.05
C VAL A 94 -5.66 9.94 -6.14
N ALA A 95 -4.59 10.68 -6.48
CA ALA A 95 -4.12 11.83 -5.70
C ALA A 95 -3.73 12.95 -6.68
N PRO A 96 -4.66 13.83 -7.06
CA PRO A 96 -4.41 14.85 -8.09
C PRO A 96 -3.43 15.95 -7.62
N GLN A 97 -3.31 16.18 -6.31
CA GLN A 97 -2.40 17.18 -5.74
C GLN A 97 -1.35 16.52 -4.84
N ARG A 98 -0.43 15.78 -5.45
CA ARG A 98 0.61 15.02 -4.73
C ARG A 98 1.67 15.89 -4.07
N VAL A 99 1.92 17.10 -4.59
CA VAL A 99 3.00 17.97 -4.11
C VAL A 99 2.46 19.35 -3.80
N THR A 100 2.70 19.83 -2.58
CA THR A 100 2.34 21.19 -2.16
C THR A 100 3.61 21.95 -1.76
N PHE A 101 3.84 23.10 -2.39
CA PHE A 101 4.99 23.96 -2.11
C PHE A 101 4.60 25.10 -1.18
N ARG A 102 5.33 25.27 -0.08
CA ARG A 102 5.10 26.31 0.93
C ARG A 102 6.36 27.14 1.15
N ASN A 103 6.21 28.47 1.08
CA ASN A 103 7.28 29.37 1.45
C ASN A 103 7.37 29.44 2.97
N ALA A 104 8.55 29.12 3.51
CA ALA A 104 8.82 29.13 4.93
C ALA A 104 10.20 29.79 5.18
N PRO A 105 10.24 31.13 5.29
CA PRO A 105 11.51 31.88 5.36
C PRO A 105 12.27 31.65 6.68
N HIS A 106 11.58 31.21 7.73
CA HIS A 106 12.15 30.97 9.07
C HIS A 106 12.50 29.50 9.35
N LEU A 107 12.50 28.64 8.33
CA LEU A 107 12.91 27.24 8.49
C LEU A 107 14.34 27.17 9.07
N PRO A 108 14.71 26.17 9.90
CA PRO A 108 16.09 26.05 10.41
C PRO A 108 17.09 25.66 9.32
N ASN A 109 16.68 24.77 8.40
CA ASN A 109 17.44 24.35 7.23
C ASN A 109 16.93 25.04 5.95
N ASP A 110 17.60 24.87 4.81
CA ASP A 110 17.18 25.55 3.57
C ASP A 110 15.90 24.97 2.98
N LEU A 111 15.65 23.67 3.25
CA LEU A 111 14.54 22.88 2.72
C LEU A 111 14.06 21.86 3.76
N SER A 112 12.75 21.61 3.79
CA SER A 112 12.14 20.44 4.43
C SER A 112 11.18 19.78 3.44
N ILE A 113 11.26 18.46 3.34
CA ILE A 113 10.38 17.64 2.53
C ILE A 113 9.67 16.68 3.49
N GLN A 114 8.40 16.94 3.70
CA GLN A 114 7.52 16.05 4.45
C GLN A 114 6.85 15.11 3.47
N VAL A 115 6.89 13.82 3.79
CA VAL A 115 6.38 12.74 2.95
C VAL A 115 5.36 11.97 3.75
N THR A 116 4.20 11.75 3.16
CA THR A 116 3.20 10.81 3.69
C THR A 116 3.12 9.62 2.76
N LEU A 117 3.42 8.44 3.29
CA LEU A 117 3.37 7.16 2.59
C LEU A 117 2.15 6.37 3.04
N THR A 118 1.52 5.66 2.11
CA THR A 118 0.50 4.66 2.39
C THR A 118 1.14 3.28 2.41
N ARG A 119 1.08 2.61 3.55
CA ARG A 119 1.67 1.29 3.77
C ARG A 119 0.58 0.28 4.09
N MET A 120 0.89 -0.98 3.82
CA MET A 120 0.04 -2.12 4.15
C MET A 120 0.87 -3.11 4.96
N LYS A 121 0.38 -3.48 6.14
CA LYS A 121 0.95 -4.56 6.95
C LYS A 121 -0.02 -5.72 6.94
N THR A 122 0.44 -6.87 6.44
CA THR A 122 -0.33 -8.11 6.44
C THR A 122 0.11 -8.98 7.60
N GLN A 123 -0.83 -9.51 8.37
CA GLN A 123 -0.58 -10.51 9.40
C GLN A 123 -1.29 -11.81 9.02
N GLN A 124 -0.58 -12.94 9.15
CA GLN A 124 -1.17 -14.26 8.91
C GLN A 124 -2.11 -14.60 10.06
N CYS A 125 -3.36 -14.95 9.73
CA CYS A 125 -4.37 -15.29 10.71
C CYS A 125 -4.25 -16.73 11.18
N ALA A 126 -4.93 -17.02 12.30
CA ALA A 126 -5.18 -18.39 12.70
C ALA A 126 -6.06 -19.10 11.64
N PRO A 127 -5.81 -20.40 11.37
CA PRO A 127 -6.65 -21.17 10.48
C PRO A 127 -8.07 -21.29 11.03
N ALA A 128 -9.06 -21.26 10.14
CA ALA A 128 -10.45 -21.51 10.52
C ALA A 128 -10.60 -22.94 11.04
N GLN A 129 -11.11 -23.09 12.26
CA GLN A 129 -11.33 -24.39 12.88
C GLN A 129 -12.75 -24.89 12.58
N ILE A 130 -12.88 -26.18 12.28
CA ILE A 130 -14.17 -26.82 12.07
C ILE A 130 -14.95 -26.78 13.41
N HIS A 131 -16.20 -26.31 13.40
CA HIS A 131 -17.10 -26.11 14.55
C HIS A 131 -16.94 -24.80 15.35
N VAL A 132 -16.13 -23.83 14.91
CA VAL A 132 -16.09 -22.49 15.52
C VAL A 132 -16.96 -21.53 14.70
N GLN A 133 -17.92 -20.89 15.35
CA GLN A 133 -18.96 -20.05 14.69
C GLN A 133 -18.40 -18.75 14.05
N LEU A 134 -17.26 -18.26 14.52
CA LEU A 134 -16.58 -17.10 13.94
C LEU A 134 -15.09 -17.41 13.75
N GLY A 135 -14.63 -17.38 12.50
CA GLY A 135 -13.21 -17.15 12.22
C GLY A 135 -12.78 -15.77 12.70
N GLN A 136 -11.48 -15.49 12.73
CA GLN A 136 -11.03 -14.12 13.00
C GLN A 136 -11.72 -13.16 12.01
N PRO A 137 -12.44 -12.12 12.48
CA PRO A 137 -13.04 -11.12 11.60
C PRO A 137 -11.94 -10.44 10.77
N ASP A 138 -12.31 -9.93 9.59
CA ASP A 138 -11.42 -9.22 8.66
C ASP A 138 -10.20 -10.03 8.15
N CYS A 139 -10.30 -11.36 8.20
CA CYS A 139 -9.29 -12.26 7.71
C CYS A 139 -9.61 -12.80 6.29
N PHE A 140 -8.82 -12.39 5.30
CA PHE A 140 -9.04 -12.74 3.89
C PHE A 140 -8.13 -13.90 3.44
N VAL A 141 -8.69 -14.92 2.80
CA VAL A 141 -7.98 -16.16 2.41
C VAL A 141 -6.89 -15.92 1.34
N GLU A 142 -6.88 -14.77 0.67
CA GLU A 142 -5.98 -14.48 -0.46
C GLU A 142 -5.03 -13.30 -0.21
N SER A 143 -4.11 -13.47 0.74
CA SER A 143 -3.09 -12.46 1.09
C SER A 143 -2.17 -12.04 -0.08
N MET A 144 -1.99 -12.90 -1.08
CA MET A 144 -1.19 -12.58 -2.27
C MET A 144 -1.88 -11.58 -3.20
N ARG A 145 -3.22 -11.57 -3.29
CA ARG A 145 -3.96 -10.60 -4.12
C ARG A 145 -3.85 -9.19 -3.53
N LEU A 146 -3.84 -9.06 -2.21
CA LEU A 146 -3.68 -7.78 -1.52
C LEU A 146 -2.33 -7.11 -1.84
N LYS A 147 -1.26 -7.88 -2.02
CA LYS A 147 0.08 -7.37 -2.38
C LYS A 147 0.19 -6.93 -3.85
N GLN A 148 -0.73 -7.36 -4.72
CA GLN A 148 -0.73 -7.01 -6.14
C GLN A 148 -1.43 -5.68 -6.42
N VAL A 149 -2.13 -5.10 -5.43
CA VAL A 149 -2.82 -3.82 -5.60
C VAL A 149 -1.81 -2.68 -5.63
N SER A 150 -1.74 -1.99 -6.76
CA SER A 150 -0.82 -0.86 -6.97
C SER A 150 -1.16 0.36 -6.11
N TYR A 151 -2.45 0.55 -5.80
CA TYR A 151 -2.97 1.66 -5.00
C TYR A 151 -3.56 1.12 -3.70
N LYS A 152 -2.77 1.16 -2.62
CA LYS A 152 -3.13 0.55 -1.32
C LYS A 152 -4.30 1.27 -0.66
N SER A 153 -4.51 2.55 -0.98
CA SER A 153 -5.68 3.33 -0.57
C SER A 153 -7.00 2.64 -0.94
N ARG A 154 -7.07 1.97 -2.10
CA ARG A 154 -8.27 1.29 -2.61
C ARG A 154 -8.65 0.01 -1.88
N LEU A 155 -7.79 -0.49 -0.99
CA LEU A 155 -8.11 -1.65 -0.16
C LEU A 155 -9.09 -1.29 0.96
N VAL A 156 -9.18 -0.01 1.31
CA VAL A 156 -10.16 0.53 2.24
C VAL A 156 -11.29 1.09 1.38
N GLY A 157 -12.49 0.52 1.47
CA GLY A 157 -13.66 1.12 0.84
C GLY A 157 -13.98 2.44 1.54
N GLU A 158 -13.72 3.56 0.88
CA GLU A 158 -14.30 4.86 1.26
C GLU A 158 -15.72 5.00 0.67
#